data_AF-A0A5E4LC80-F1
#
_entry.id   AF-A0A5E4LC80-F1
#
_cell.length_a   1.000
_cell.length_b   1.000
_cell.length_c   1.000
_cell.angle_alpha   90.00
_cell.angle_beta   90.00
_cell.angle_gamma   90.00
#
_symmetry.space_group_name_H-M   'P 1'
#
loop_
_entity.id
_entity.type
_entity.pdbx_description
1 polymer ?
#
loop_
_entity_poly.entity_id
_entity_poly.type
_entity_poly.pdbx_seq_one_letter_code
_entity_poly.pdbx_strand_id
1 'polypeptide(L)'
;MLQINTMFRPYRLMLSRRAPVEMSLTIANTGKETAMVSFEISCGRELSFEKGGFKAMQTERIGEIPAGKKIERIFYIHGKPITRPGMYAISIKTTEHYKEYGLVQKEHLKKAEIIVE
;
A
#
# COMPACT_ATOMS: atom_id res chain seq x y z
N MET A 1 0.17 18.46 2.27
CA MET A 1 -0.86 17.59 1.65
C MET A 1 -0.14 16.35 1.17
N LEU A 2 -0.62 15.17 1.58
CA LEU A 2 -0.04 13.91 1.13
C LEU A 2 -0.74 13.41 -0.13
N GLN A 3 0.05 13.00 -1.11
CA GLN A 3 -0.40 12.35 -2.33
C GLN A 3 0.05 10.88 -2.32
N ILE A 4 -0.88 9.98 -2.58
CA ILE A 4 -0.63 8.53 -2.62
C ILE A 4 -0.72 8.07 -4.07
N ASN A 5 0.37 7.52 -4.61
CA ASN A 5 0.44 6.93 -5.94
C ASN A 5 0.77 5.44 -5.85
N THR A 6 0.23 4.65 -6.77
CA THR A 6 0.39 3.19 -6.78
C THR A 6 0.56 2.69 -8.20
N MET A 7 1.40 1.69 -8.40
CA MET A 7 1.59 1.07 -9.71
C MET A 7 1.92 -0.41 -9.55
N PHE A 8 1.29 -1.24 -10.38
CA PHE A 8 1.41 -2.71 -10.39
C PHE A 8 2.27 -3.19 -11.55
N ARG A 9 3.15 -4.16 -11.29
CA ARG A 9 4.08 -4.76 -12.25
C ARG A 9 4.22 -6.27 -11.99
N PRO A 10 3.73 -7.14 -12.88
CA PRO A 10 2.86 -6.86 -14.01
C PRO A 10 1.50 -6.28 -13.55
N TYR A 11 0.74 -5.71 -14.49
CA TYR A 11 -0.58 -5.13 -14.18
C TYR A 11 -1.62 -6.15 -13.69
N ARG A 12 -1.38 -7.45 -13.95
CA ARG A 12 -2.30 -8.55 -13.62
C ARG A 12 -1.57 -9.67 -12.89
N LEU A 13 -2.27 -10.27 -11.93
CA LEU A 13 -1.80 -11.44 -11.20
C LEU A 13 -2.31 -12.71 -11.90
N MET A 14 -1.38 -13.51 -12.43
CA MET A 14 -1.70 -14.77 -13.11
C MET A 14 -1.66 -15.93 -12.11
N LEU A 15 -2.82 -16.48 -11.74
CA LEU A 15 -2.96 -17.59 -10.79
C LEU A 15 -2.23 -18.85 -11.26
N SER A 16 -2.27 -19.12 -12.57
CA SER A 16 -1.57 -20.24 -13.20
C SER A 16 -0.06 -20.21 -12.99
N ARG A 17 0.53 -19.00 -12.94
CA ARG A 17 1.97 -18.80 -12.79
C ARG A 17 2.41 -18.82 -11.33
N ARG A 18 1.47 -18.64 -10.38
CA ARG A 18 1.74 -18.46 -8.94
C ARG A 18 2.82 -17.41 -8.64
N ALA A 19 3.03 -16.48 -9.57
CA ALA A 19 4.01 -15.41 -9.47
C ALA A 19 3.36 -14.20 -8.79
N PRO A 20 4.08 -13.50 -7.91
CA PRO A 20 3.55 -12.27 -7.32
C PRO A 20 3.43 -11.16 -8.36
N VAL A 21 2.57 -10.20 -8.04
CA VAL A 21 2.59 -8.87 -8.65
C VAL A 21 3.35 -7.93 -7.73
N GLU A 22 4.35 -7.25 -8.26
CA GLU A 22 4.99 -6.13 -7.58
C GLU A 22 4.04 -4.94 -7.56
N MET A 23 3.90 -4.30 -6.41
CA MET A 23 3.21 -3.03 -6.27
C MET A 23 4.14 -2.02 -5.64
N SER A 24 4.38 -0.94 -6.36
CA SER A 24 5.05 0.26 -5.88
C SER A 24 4.03 1.18 -5.23
N LEU A 25 4.32 1.62 -4.01
CA LEU A 25 3.59 2.64 -3.26
C LEU A 25 4.50 3.86 -3.15
N THR A 26 4.03 4.99 -3.67
CA THR A 26 4.71 6.28 -3.50
C THR A 26 3.85 7.19 -2.65
N ILE A 27 4.40 7.67 -1.54
CA ILE A 27 3.79 8.70 -0.70
C ILE A 27 4.62 9.97 -0.86
N ALA A 28 4.00 11.01 -1.40
CA ALA A 28 4.65 12.29 -1.65
C ALA A 28 4.04 13.38 -0.77
N ASN A 29 4.89 14.20 -0.16
CA ASN A 29 4.46 15.41 0.52
C ASN A 29 4.47 16.58 -0.45
N THR A 30 3.30 16.95 -0.97
CA THR A 30 3.10 18.11 -1.84
C THR A 30 2.73 19.37 -1.06
N GLY A 31 2.78 19.31 0.28
CA GLY A 31 2.58 20.46 1.16
C GLY A 31 3.79 21.40 1.23
N LYS A 32 3.65 22.43 2.07
CA LYS A 32 4.71 23.42 2.34
C LYS A 32 5.54 23.08 3.58
N GLU A 33 5.04 22.21 4.45
CA GLU A 33 5.65 21.84 5.73
C GLU A 33 6.05 20.37 5.70
N THR A 34 7.01 19.99 6.56
CA THR A 34 7.37 18.60 6.81
C THR A 34 6.20 17.88 7.48
N ALA A 35 5.91 16.66 7.03
CA ALA A 35 4.82 15.85 7.56
C ALA A 35 5.38 14.58 8.21
N MET A 36 4.94 14.26 9.42
CA MET A 36 5.24 12.99 10.08
C MET A 36 4.21 11.96 9.63
N VAL A 37 4.65 10.85 9.02
CA VAL A 37 3.75 9.95 8.28
C VAL A 37 3.91 8.50 8.72
N SER A 38 2.79 7.79 8.80
CA SER A 38 2.76 6.33 8.76
C SER A 38 1.80 5.87 7.67
N PHE A 39 1.92 4.62 7.25
CA PHE A 39 0.89 3.99 6.43
C PHE A 39 0.56 2.59 6.92
N GLU A 40 -0.65 2.19 6.60
CA GLU A 40 -1.15 0.83 6.66
C GLU A 40 -1.64 0.47 5.27
N ILE A 41 -1.25 -0.71 4.80
CA ILE A 41 -1.75 -1.28 3.58
C ILE A 41 -2.33 -2.66 3.86
N SER A 42 -3.54 -2.90 3.37
CA SER A 42 -4.27 -4.14 3.57
C SER A 42 -4.89 -4.64 2.28
N CYS A 43 -4.93 -5.95 2.13
CA CYS A 43 -5.59 -6.63 1.03
C CYS A 43 -6.69 -7.55 1.53
N GLY A 44 -7.60 -7.94 0.62
CA GLY A 44 -8.70 -8.85 0.92
C GLY A 44 -8.24 -10.24 1.38
N ARG A 45 -9.21 -11.05 1.84
CA ARG A 45 -8.99 -12.41 2.35
C ARG A 45 -8.26 -13.30 1.35
N GLU A 46 -8.42 -13.04 0.06
CA GLU A 46 -7.92 -13.78 -1.08
C GLU A 46 -6.47 -13.42 -1.44
N LEU A 47 -5.94 -12.30 -0.97
CA LEU A 47 -4.61 -11.82 -1.32
C LEU A 47 -3.71 -11.74 -0.09
N SER A 48 -2.41 -11.65 -0.32
CA SER A 48 -1.40 -11.54 0.74
C SER A 48 -0.14 -10.86 0.26
N PHE A 49 0.62 -10.28 1.19
CA PHE A 49 1.93 -9.68 0.95
C PHE A 49 3.10 -10.67 1.07
N GLU A 50 2.80 -11.94 1.33
CA GLU A 50 3.79 -13.01 1.48
C GLU A 50 3.29 -14.28 0.81
N LYS A 51 4.20 -15.04 0.22
CA LYS A 51 3.90 -16.31 -0.47
C LYS A 51 3.14 -17.32 0.39
N GLY A 52 3.33 -17.28 1.72
CA GLY A 52 2.65 -18.17 2.66
C GLY A 52 1.16 -17.85 2.91
N GLY A 53 0.67 -16.69 2.47
CA GLY A 53 -0.75 -16.33 2.60
C GLY A 53 -1.17 -15.78 3.97
N PHE A 54 -0.25 -15.66 4.93
CA PHE A 54 -0.55 -15.26 6.30
C PHE A 54 -0.65 -13.74 6.48
N LYS A 55 0.11 -12.97 5.70
CA LYS A 55 0.22 -11.53 5.87
C LYS A 55 -0.71 -10.78 4.92
N ALA A 56 -1.87 -10.35 5.42
CA ALA A 56 -2.84 -9.56 4.67
C ALA A 56 -2.74 -8.05 4.93
N MET A 57 -1.90 -7.64 5.87
CA MET A 57 -1.72 -6.25 6.27
C MET A 57 -0.25 -5.96 6.55
N GLN A 58 0.19 -4.76 6.20
CA GLN A 58 1.52 -4.24 6.48
C GLN A 58 1.39 -2.80 6.97
N THR A 59 2.03 -2.50 8.09
CA THR A 59 2.03 -1.16 8.70
C THR A 59 3.47 -0.70 8.85
N GLU A 60 3.76 0.56 8.50
CA GLU A 60 5.09 1.14 8.63
C GLU A 60 5.00 2.60 9.07
N ARG A 61 5.89 2.96 10.01
CA ARG A 61 6.13 4.33 10.45
C ARG A 61 7.24 4.90 9.59
N ILE A 62 6.90 5.80 8.66
CA ILE A 62 7.85 6.36 7.70
C ILE A 62 8.79 7.39 8.36
N GLY A 63 8.29 8.11 9.37
CA GLY A 63 8.98 9.26 9.93
C GLY A 63 8.58 10.53 9.22
N GLU A 64 9.52 11.47 9.14
CA GLU A 64 9.29 12.76 8.52
C GLU A 64 9.51 12.72 7.01
N ILE A 65 8.57 13.29 6.27
CA ILE A 65 8.68 13.54 4.83
C ILE A 65 8.75 15.05 4.63
N PRO A 66 9.92 15.60 4.27
CA PRO A 66 10.05 17.02 3.99
C PRO A 66 9.14 17.47 2.84
N ALA A 67 8.79 18.76 2.82
CA ALA A 67 8.03 19.35 1.73
C ALA A 67 8.69 19.10 0.36
N GLY A 68 7.89 18.67 -0.62
CA GLY A 68 8.35 18.35 -1.97
C GLY A 68 9.09 17.01 -2.10
N LYS A 69 9.27 16.25 -1.02
CA LYS A 69 9.90 14.92 -1.05
C LYS A 69 8.86 13.81 -1.15
N LYS A 70 9.34 12.64 -1.61
CA LYS A 70 8.55 11.42 -1.73
C LYS A 70 9.33 10.23 -1.23
N ILE A 71 8.60 9.23 -0.75
CA ILE A 71 9.14 7.94 -0.33
C ILE A 71 8.44 6.86 -1.14
N GLU A 72 9.23 5.86 -1.54
CA GLU A 72 8.77 4.71 -2.30
C GLU A 72 8.97 3.43 -1.50
N ARG A 73 7.98 2.55 -1.58
CA ARG A 73 8.00 1.20 -1.00
C ARG A 73 7.50 0.20 -2.03
N ILE A 74 8.10 -0.98 -2.01
CA ILE A 74 7.76 -2.07 -2.92
C ILE A 74 7.16 -3.20 -2.10
N PHE A 75 6.03 -3.73 -2.57
CA PHE A 75 5.36 -4.89 -1.98
C PHE A 75 5.13 -5.95 -3.05
N TYR A 76 5.08 -7.21 -2.63
CA TYR A 76 4.77 -8.33 -3.51
C TYR A 76 3.42 -8.90 -3.11
N ILE A 77 2.47 -8.90 -4.04
CA ILE A 77 1.11 -9.39 -3.82
C ILE A 77 1.01 -10.78 -4.38
N HIS A 78 0.61 -11.72 -3.53
CA HIS A 78 0.41 -13.13 -3.84
C HIS A 78 -1.07 -13.49 -3.70
N GLY A 79 -1.57 -14.30 -4.64
CA GLY A 79 -2.85 -14.98 -4.50
C GLY A 79 -2.74 -16.14 -3.50
N LYS A 80 -3.75 -16.32 -2.65
CA LYS A 80 -3.92 -17.48 -1.77
C LYS A 80 -4.56 -18.66 -2.53
N PRO A 81 -4.58 -19.87 -1.96
CA PRO A 81 -5.24 -21.02 -2.58
C PRO A 81 -6.73 -20.82 -2.90
N ILE A 82 -7.40 -19.91 -2.19
CA ILE A 82 -8.82 -19.60 -2.35
C ILE A 82 -9.10 -18.50 -3.39
N THR A 83 -8.06 -17.84 -3.92
CA THR A 83 -8.22 -16.73 -4.86
C THR A 83 -8.91 -17.21 -6.14
N ARG A 84 -9.84 -16.41 -6.65
CA ARG A 84 -10.53 -16.64 -7.91
C ARG A 84 -10.20 -15.50 -8.89
N PRO A 85 -10.37 -15.69 -10.20
CA PRO A 85 -10.27 -14.59 -11.14
C PRO A 85 -11.26 -13.48 -10.79
N GLY A 86 -10.83 -12.22 -10.89
CA GLY A 86 -11.63 -11.06 -10.51
C GLY A 86 -10.81 -9.82 -10.19
N MET A 87 -11.50 -8.75 -9.78
CA MET A 87 -10.87 -7.51 -9.32
C MET A 87 -10.88 -7.45 -7.80
N TYR A 88 -9.73 -7.13 -7.23
CA TYR A 88 -9.55 -7.05 -5.78
C TYR A 88 -9.04 -5.67 -5.38
N ALA A 89 -9.65 -5.12 -4.33
CA ALA A 89 -9.22 -3.85 -3.77
C ALA A 89 -8.08 -4.05 -2.75
N ILE A 90 -7.10 -3.15 -2.83
CA ILE A 90 -6.04 -2.95 -1.85
C ILE A 90 -6.29 -1.60 -1.21
N SER A 91 -6.48 -1.61 0.10
CA SER A 91 -6.74 -0.41 0.88
C SER A 91 -5.42 0.13 1.40
N ILE A 92 -5.17 1.42 1.17
CA ILE A 92 -3.99 2.14 1.65
C ILE A 92 -4.48 3.29 2.50
N LYS A 93 -4.13 3.24 3.78
CA LYS A 93 -4.38 4.31 4.74
C LYS A 93 -3.05 4.95 5.07
N THR A 94 -2.89 6.21 4.69
CA THR A 94 -1.75 7.03 5.11
C THR A 94 -2.23 7.99 6.19
N THR A 95 -1.52 8.02 7.30
CA THR A 95 -1.83 8.88 8.44
C THR A 95 -0.74 9.91 8.61
N GLU A 96 -1.14 11.18 8.55
CA GLU A 96 -0.33 12.33 8.95
C GLU A 96 -0.51 12.51 10.46
N HIS A 97 0.61 12.61 11.16
CA HIS A 97 0.68 12.79 12.59
C HIS A 97 1.17 14.19 12.89
N TYR A 98 0.88 14.65 14.10
CA TYR A 98 1.56 15.82 14.66
C TYR A 98 3.03 15.45 15.00
N LYS A 99 3.52 15.81 16.18
CA LYS A 99 4.91 15.55 16.60
C LYS A 99 5.14 14.11 17.09
N GLU A 100 4.08 13.33 17.26
CA GLU A 100 4.12 11.98 17.82
C GLU A 100 3.11 11.07 17.11
N TYR A 101 3.46 9.80 16.90
CA TYR A 101 2.61 8.81 16.20
C TYR A 101 1.27 8.48 16.90
N GLY A 102 1.11 8.87 18.16
CA GLY A 102 -0.15 8.70 18.89
C GLY A 102 -1.18 9.78 18.56
N LEU A 103 -0.77 10.89 17.93
CA LEU A 103 -1.60 12.05 17.67
C LEU A 103 -1.85 12.19 16.17
N VAL A 104 -3.00 11.68 15.74
CA VAL A 104 -3.44 11.74 14.34
C VAL A 104 -3.88 13.17 14.00
N GLN A 105 -3.25 13.74 12.98
CA GLN A 105 -3.65 15.02 12.41
C GLN A 105 -4.64 14.81 11.27
N LYS A 106 -4.33 13.90 10.35
CA LYS A 106 -5.15 13.67 9.16
C LYS A 106 -4.98 12.26 8.63
N GLU A 107 -6.05 11.71 8.09
CA GLU A 107 -6.04 10.41 7.41
C GLU A 107 -6.34 10.58 5.93
N HIS A 108 -5.59 9.82 5.12
CA HIS A 108 -5.71 9.77 3.68
C HIS A 108 -5.97 8.32 3.27
N LEU A 109 -7.16 8.06 2.74
CA LEU A 109 -7.54 6.74 2.26
C LEU A 109 -7.44 6.71 0.73
N LYS A 110 -6.76 5.68 0.22
CA LYS A 110 -6.73 5.36 -1.21
C LYS A 110 -7.05 3.89 -1.39
N LYS A 111 -7.85 3.58 -2.41
CA LYS A 111 -8.04 2.21 -2.89
C LYS A 111 -7.31 2.05 -4.22
N ALA A 112 -6.57 0.96 -4.36
CA ALA A 112 -5.98 0.53 -5.60
C ALA A 112 -6.58 -0.82 -5.98
N GLU A 113 -6.79 -1.08 -7.27
CA GLU A 113 -7.41 -2.31 -7.74
C GLU A 113 -6.38 -3.15 -8.49
N ILE A 114 -6.32 -4.45 -8.16
CA ILE A 114 -5.51 -5.43 -8.86
C ILE A 114 -6.42 -6.43 -9.57
N ILE A 115 -6.08 -6.75 -10.82
CA ILE A 115 -6.77 -7.76 -11.62
C ILE A 115 -6.09 -9.11 -11.40
N VAL A 116 -6.89 -10.13 -11.13
CA VAL A 116 -6.46 -11.51 -10.99
C VAL A 116 -7.07 -12.35 -12.12
N GLU A 117 -6.23 -13.11 -12.82
CA GLU A 117 -6.59 -14.00 -13.94
C GLU A 117 -6.08 -15.43 -13.73
#